data_AF-A0A4Z1HPA6-F1
#
_entry.id   AF-A0A4Z1HPA6-F1
#
_cell.length_a   1.000
_cell.length_b   1.000
_cell.length_c   1.000
_cell.angle_alpha   90.00
_cell.angle_beta   90.00
_cell.angle_gamma   90.00
#
_symmetry.space_group_name_H-M   'P 1'
#
loop_
_entity.id
_entity.type
_entity.pdbx_description
1 polymer ?
#
loop_
_entity_poly.entity_id
_entity_poly.type
_entity_poly.pdbx_seq_one_letter_code
_entity_poly.pdbx_strand_id
1 'polypeptide(L)'
;MAQQNKKRKHNEDLAPAQQGPPSPIIFLARSVKADTRFTVFRQEFHLHSSGLKHHSNYFRKFLDSADKQPAPAYALFKYDYRSVIDEDGSWALMPASDSPEITYQQMTLVDGLEEETEALRKLLCAIHSKNYRIETADELKSLTRLADYYCALPVVSATLTGALFKSSMFKDSPTIYNTQECVCHNDCAALLLLARKLRHGALFRECLIYTVGRWNSLPDLERDIIKEDQELYTLVRIKLSFLYETLAKTQGALLSALCEEKVELYKIVECNYSSRLIGGSVSMYRALCNEHSFDSLSEKEETKELGDLILSLLKNNLALGCIGEDSGKGDGVFEYTFLCTEIEDDEFPWDLEEMDW
;
A
#
# COMPACT_ATOMS: atom_id res chain seq x y z
N MET A 1 64.76 -26.54 32.55
CA MET A 1 63.96 -25.84 31.52
C MET A 1 62.55 -25.70 32.05
N ALA A 2 62.19 -24.52 32.55
CA ALA A 2 60.92 -24.26 33.24
C ALA A 2 60.06 -23.29 32.41
N GLN A 3 58.79 -23.66 32.22
CA GLN A 3 57.75 -22.85 31.60
C GLN A 3 57.42 -21.63 32.47
N GLN A 4 57.25 -20.46 31.85
CA GLN A 4 56.53 -19.34 32.44
C GLN A 4 55.38 -18.92 31.52
N ASN A 5 54.16 -19.23 31.97
CA ASN A 5 52.89 -18.78 31.44
C ASN A 5 52.72 -17.27 31.66
N LYS A 6 52.61 -16.48 30.58
CA LYS A 6 52.05 -15.12 30.64
C LYS A 6 50.57 -15.16 30.30
N LYS A 7 49.73 -15.05 31.34
CA LYS A 7 48.30 -14.76 31.26
C LYS A 7 48.10 -13.41 30.55
N ARG A 8 47.41 -13.39 29.41
CA ARG A 8 46.82 -12.17 28.83
C ARG A 8 45.46 -11.94 29.48
N LYS A 9 45.33 -10.86 30.25
CA LYS A 9 44.05 -10.30 30.70
C LYS A 9 43.31 -9.77 29.47
N HIS A 10 42.12 -10.31 29.24
CA HIS A 10 41.10 -9.70 28.39
C HIS A 10 40.45 -8.60 29.23
N ASN A 11 40.73 -7.34 28.93
CA ASN A 11 39.89 -6.23 29.40
C ASN A 11 39.00 -5.86 28.23
N GLU A 12 37.73 -6.19 28.39
CA GLU A 12 36.61 -5.57 27.70
C GLU A 12 36.56 -4.10 28.13
N ASP A 13 36.70 -3.21 27.16
CA ASP A 13 36.22 -1.83 27.20
C ASP A 13 36.10 -1.38 25.74
N LEU A 14 35.14 -1.97 25.04
CA LEU A 14 34.66 -1.46 23.76
C LEU A 14 33.54 -0.46 24.09
N ALA A 15 33.93 0.78 24.35
CA ALA A 15 33.04 1.91 24.17
C ALA A 15 32.44 1.83 22.75
N PRO A 16 31.13 2.08 22.56
CA PRO A 16 30.55 2.11 21.22
C PRO A 16 31.26 3.20 20.42
N ALA A 17 31.93 2.80 19.34
CA ALA A 17 32.53 3.72 18.40
C ALA A 17 31.43 4.69 17.92
N GLN A 18 31.61 5.98 18.22
CA GLN A 18 30.77 7.03 17.66
C GLN A 18 30.94 6.99 16.13
N GLN A 19 29.99 6.35 15.45
CA GLN A 19 29.89 6.45 14.00
C GLN A 19 29.66 7.93 13.67
N GLY A 20 30.54 8.51 12.85
CA GLY A 20 30.37 9.87 12.36
C GLY A 20 29.03 10.03 11.60
N PRO A 21 28.58 11.28 11.39
CA PRO A 21 27.31 11.52 10.70
C PRO A 21 27.31 10.85 9.31
N PRO A 22 26.17 10.29 8.88
CA PRO A 22 26.04 9.70 7.56
C PRO A 22 26.31 10.73 6.46
N SER A 23 26.77 10.26 5.30
CA SER A 23 27.03 11.15 4.16
C SER A 23 25.72 11.79 3.67
N PRO A 24 25.73 13.06 3.22
CA PRO A 24 24.52 13.71 2.72
C PRO A 24 23.94 13.02 1.49
N ILE A 25 22.60 12.91 1.43
CA ILE A 25 21.87 12.39 0.27
C ILE A 25 21.47 13.56 -0.63
N ILE A 26 21.88 13.52 -1.91
CA ILE A 26 21.80 14.68 -2.82
C ILE A 26 20.70 14.46 -3.88
N PHE A 27 19.75 15.39 -3.99
CA PHE A 27 18.66 15.41 -4.99
C PHE A 27 18.81 16.53 -6.01
N LEU A 28 19.87 16.47 -6.80
CA LEU A 28 20.17 17.50 -7.80
C LEU A 28 20.29 16.89 -9.20
N ALA A 29 19.75 17.60 -10.18
CA ALA A 29 20.08 17.39 -11.58
C ALA A 29 21.53 17.84 -11.86
N ARG A 30 22.13 17.34 -12.96
CA ARG A 30 23.50 17.72 -13.34
C ARG A 30 23.61 19.25 -13.42
N SER A 31 24.70 19.80 -12.88
CA SER A 31 25.03 21.24 -12.87
C SER A 31 24.12 22.18 -12.06
N VAL A 32 23.15 21.66 -11.32
CA VAL A 32 22.36 22.45 -10.36
C VAL A 32 23.04 22.41 -8.99
N LYS A 33 23.21 23.57 -8.35
CA LYS A 33 23.70 23.65 -6.96
C LYS A 33 22.52 23.50 -6.00
N ALA A 34 22.71 22.79 -4.89
CA ALA A 34 21.73 22.80 -3.82
C ALA A 34 21.62 24.19 -3.20
N ASP A 35 20.38 24.64 -3.00
CA ASP A 35 20.05 25.86 -2.26
C ASP A 35 19.26 25.53 -0.98
N THR A 36 18.87 24.27 -0.78
CA THR A 36 18.16 23.80 0.41
C THR A 36 18.90 22.65 1.07
N ARG A 37 19.01 22.70 2.40
CA ARG A 37 19.42 21.56 3.25
C ARG A 37 18.33 21.22 4.25
N PHE A 38 17.96 19.94 4.31
CA PHE A 38 17.18 19.38 5.41
C PHE A 38 18.07 18.45 6.24
N THR A 39 18.13 18.67 7.55
CA THR A 39 18.77 17.77 8.52
C THR A 39 17.68 17.04 9.29
N VAL A 40 17.41 15.80 8.90
CA VAL A 40 16.31 15.00 9.47
C VAL A 40 16.94 13.97 10.37
N PHE A 41 16.77 14.19 11.66
CA PHE A 41 17.47 13.46 12.71
C PHE A 41 18.99 13.51 12.51
N ARG A 42 19.60 12.45 11.96
CA ARG A 42 21.04 12.37 11.65
C ARG A 42 21.36 12.48 10.17
N GLN A 43 20.36 12.39 9.30
CA GLN A 43 20.55 12.34 7.85
C GLN A 43 20.41 13.73 7.24
N GLU A 44 21.45 14.18 6.55
CA GLU A 44 21.39 15.40 5.74
C GLU A 44 20.88 15.10 4.33
N PHE A 45 20.03 15.98 3.82
CA PHE A 45 19.49 15.99 2.47
C PHE A 45 19.81 17.31 1.78
N HIS A 46 20.47 17.25 0.63
CA HIS A 46 20.79 18.44 -0.18
C HIS A 46 19.85 18.49 -1.39
N LEU A 47 19.06 19.54 -1.47
CA LEU A 47 17.91 19.65 -2.38
C LEU A 47 17.96 20.96 -3.17
N HIS A 48 17.11 21.06 -4.19
CA HIS A 48 16.82 22.31 -4.86
C HIS A 48 15.39 22.78 -4.56
N SER A 49 15.23 23.99 -4.05
CA SER A 49 13.96 24.53 -3.58
C SER A 49 12.87 24.58 -4.65
N SER A 50 13.23 24.65 -5.93
CA SER A 50 12.24 24.68 -7.02
C SER A 50 11.37 23.42 -7.06
N GLY A 51 11.94 22.23 -6.80
CA GLY A 51 11.18 20.98 -6.78
C GLY A 51 10.17 20.98 -5.64
N LEU A 52 10.63 21.35 -4.44
CA LEU A 52 9.78 21.48 -3.25
C LEU A 52 8.61 22.44 -3.51
N LYS A 53 8.87 23.66 -4.03
CA LYS A 53 7.81 24.64 -4.31
C LYS A 53 6.87 24.22 -5.43
N HIS A 54 7.37 23.45 -6.40
CA HIS A 54 6.54 23.00 -7.51
C HIS A 54 5.55 21.93 -7.05
N HIS A 55 5.98 20.98 -6.21
CA HIS A 55 5.18 19.81 -5.85
C HIS A 55 4.60 19.80 -4.44
N SER A 56 4.84 20.85 -3.64
CA SER A 56 4.28 20.98 -2.30
C SER A 56 3.75 22.39 -2.06
N ASN A 57 2.45 22.49 -1.79
CA ASN A 57 1.81 23.75 -1.43
C ASN A 57 2.34 24.31 -0.10
N TYR A 58 2.75 23.43 0.82
CA TYR A 58 3.43 23.80 2.06
C TYR A 58 4.74 24.53 1.74
N PHE A 59 5.67 23.89 1.03
CA PHE A 59 6.98 24.50 0.76
C PHE A 59 6.88 25.73 -0.14
N ARG A 60 5.92 25.78 -1.06
CA ARG A 60 5.62 26.97 -1.86
C ARG A 60 5.29 28.18 -1.00
N LYS A 61 4.43 28.01 0.01
CA LYS A 61 4.02 29.08 0.94
C LYS A 61 5.11 29.42 1.95
N PHE A 62 5.73 28.40 2.54
CA PHE A 62 6.58 28.60 3.71
C PHE A 62 8.04 28.92 3.37
N LEU A 63 8.60 28.47 2.24
CA LEU A 63 10.02 28.73 1.98
C LEU A 63 10.29 30.24 1.77
N ASP A 64 9.44 30.95 1.03
CA ASP A 64 9.60 32.38 0.73
C ASP A 64 8.64 33.29 1.51
N SER A 65 8.13 32.85 2.67
CA SER A 65 7.24 33.70 3.48
C SER A 65 7.97 34.98 3.92
N ALA A 66 7.26 36.12 3.85
CA ALA A 66 7.79 37.44 4.21
C ALA A 66 8.25 37.53 5.68
N ASP A 67 7.70 36.67 6.54
CA ASP A 67 8.04 36.62 7.96
C ASP A 67 9.40 35.96 8.22
N LYS A 68 10.01 35.33 7.21
CA LYS A 68 11.29 34.63 7.35
C LYS A 68 12.47 35.55 7.10
N GLN A 69 13.42 35.49 8.03
CA GLN A 69 14.69 36.19 7.87
C GLN A 69 15.46 35.58 6.68
N PRO A 70 15.98 36.41 5.76
CA PRO A 70 16.79 35.92 4.67
C PRO A 70 18.06 35.28 5.21
N ALA A 71 18.53 34.23 4.53
CA ALA A 71 19.80 33.60 4.89
C ALA A 71 20.96 34.63 4.83
N PRO A 72 21.90 34.59 5.78
CA PRO A 72 23.09 35.43 5.74
C PRO A 72 23.87 35.25 4.43
N ALA A 73 24.57 36.29 3.98
CA ALA A 73 25.30 36.25 2.70
C ALA A 73 26.41 35.18 2.62
N TYR A 74 26.87 34.66 3.78
CA TYR A 74 27.86 33.59 3.88
C TYR A 74 27.25 32.18 3.99
N ALA A 75 25.92 32.06 4.06
CA ALA A 75 25.25 30.78 4.19
C ALA A 75 25.45 29.92 2.93
N LEU A 76 25.79 28.65 3.13
CA LEU A 76 25.97 27.68 2.04
C LEU A 76 24.63 27.31 1.38
N PHE A 77 23.53 27.39 2.14
CA PHE A 77 22.18 27.08 1.70
C PHE A 77 21.28 28.30 1.95
N LYS A 78 20.40 28.59 1.00
CA LYS A 78 19.36 29.61 1.14
C LYS A 78 18.30 29.18 2.15
N TYR A 79 17.99 27.90 2.19
CA TYR A 79 17.02 27.31 3.12
C TYR A 79 17.71 26.21 3.92
N ASP A 80 17.75 26.37 5.23
CA ASP A 80 18.34 25.39 6.14
C ASP A 80 17.29 25.00 7.17
N TYR A 81 16.90 23.73 7.17
CA TYR A 81 15.85 23.19 8.03
C TYR A 81 16.35 21.98 8.77
N ARG A 82 15.82 21.78 9.98
CA ARG A 82 16.06 20.59 10.78
C ARG A 82 14.77 20.02 11.32
N SER A 83 14.75 18.73 11.58
CA SER A 83 13.64 18.14 12.34
C SER A 83 13.58 18.78 13.74
N VAL A 84 12.37 18.95 14.24
CA VAL A 84 12.04 19.31 15.63
C VAL A 84 11.07 18.26 16.12
N ILE A 85 11.29 17.75 17.33
CA ILE A 85 10.53 16.66 17.94
C ILE A 85 9.74 17.25 19.12
N ASP A 86 8.43 17.04 19.11
CA ASP A 86 7.52 17.46 20.16
C ASP A 86 7.45 16.41 21.29
N GLU A 87 6.82 16.76 22.41
CA GLU A 87 6.77 15.91 23.61
C GLU A 87 6.06 14.57 23.38
N ASP A 88 5.16 14.51 22.40
CA ASP A 88 4.41 13.31 22.02
C ASP A 88 5.16 12.42 21.03
N GLY A 89 6.38 12.78 20.64
CA GLY A 89 7.18 12.06 19.66
C GLY A 89 6.85 12.38 18.20
N SER A 90 5.88 13.26 17.95
CA SER A 90 5.64 13.81 16.61
C SER A 90 6.79 14.75 16.21
N TRP A 91 6.98 14.94 14.90
CA TRP A 91 8.07 15.77 14.40
C TRP A 91 7.72 16.51 13.12
N ALA A 92 8.40 17.64 12.90
CA ALA A 92 8.26 18.45 11.70
C ALA A 92 9.59 19.15 11.32
N LEU A 93 9.69 19.61 10.07
CA LEU A 93 10.81 20.42 9.60
C LEU A 93 10.63 21.90 9.98
N MET A 94 11.58 22.46 10.71
CA MET A 94 11.60 23.88 11.09
C MET A 94 12.90 24.57 10.65
N PRO A 95 12.90 25.90 10.43
CA PRO A 95 14.11 26.64 10.11
C PRO A 95 15.20 26.42 11.16
N ALA A 96 16.41 26.12 10.71
CA ALA A 96 17.55 25.85 11.57
C ALA A 96 17.95 27.04 12.47
N SER A 97 17.61 28.27 12.06
CA SER A 97 17.81 29.49 12.85
C SER A 97 16.90 29.56 14.08
N ASP A 98 15.73 28.92 14.00
CA ASP A 98 14.64 29.09 14.96
C ASP A 98 14.54 27.89 15.91
N SER A 99 15.43 26.91 15.76
CA SER A 99 15.31 25.61 16.42
C SER A 99 16.68 25.07 16.88
N PRO A 100 16.80 24.62 18.14
CA PRO A 100 18.03 24.01 18.64
C PRO A 100 18.34 22.68 17.92
N GLU A 101 19.56 22.18 18.08
CA GLU A 101 19.88 20.82 17.61
C GLU A 101 19.15 19.77 18.46
N ILE A 102 18.68 18.71 17.80
CA ILE A 102 18.00 17.61 18.48
C ILE A 102 19.01 16.80 19.31
N THR A 103 18.65 16.51 20.54
CA THR A 103 19.41 15.63 21.43
C THR A 103 19.06 14.15 21.22
N TYR A 104 19.97 13.24 21.61
CA TYR A 104 19.71 11.80 21.54
C TYR A 104 18.46 11.37 22.33
N GLN A 105 18.17 12.04 23.45
CA GLN A 105 16.99 11.76 24.28
C GLN A 105 15.69 12.11 23.55
N GLN A 106 15.67 13.20 22.78
CA GLN A 106 14.51 13.55 21.96
C GLN A 106 14.32 12.54 20.81
N MET A 107 15.41 12.06 20.21
CA MET A 107 15.32 11.03 19.17
C MET A 107 14.66 9.73 19.66
N THR A 108 14.80 9.40 20.94
CA THR A 108 14.15 8.20 21.51
C THR A 108 12.64 8.34 21.69
N LEU A 109 12.07 9.54 21.51
CA LEU A 109 10.62 9.77 21.54
C LEU A 109 9.95 9.40 20.22
N VAL A 110 10.70 9.38 19.12
CA VAL A 110 10.16 9.07 17.79
C VAL A 110 10.12 7.56 17.62
N ASP A 111 8.92 7.03 17.43
CA ASP A 111 8.74 5.64 17.03
C ASP A 111 9.17 5.45 15.57
N GLY A 112 10.00 4.45 15.30
CA GLY A 112 10.51 4.16 13.96
C GLY A 112 11.34 5.29 13.31
N LEU A 113 12.39 5.78 13.97
CA LEU A 113 13.19 6.92 13.49
C LEU A 113 13.80 6.71 12.10
N GLU A 114 14.26 5.48 11.80
CA GLU A 114 14.83 5.16 10.49
C GLU A 114 13.72 5.06 9.43
N GLU A 115 12.57 4.50 9.79
CA GLU A 115 11.37 4.40 8.97
C GLU A 115 10.82 5.79 8.60
N GLU A 116 10.83 6.73 9.55
CA GLU A 116 10.46 8.14 9.34
C GLU A 116 11.44 8.88 8.43
N THR A 117 12.75 8.65 8.62
CA THR A 117 13.81 9.18 7.73
C THR A 117 13.62 8.65 6.31
N GLU A 118 13.35 7.36 6.19
CA GLU A 118 13.15 6.65 4.93
C GLU A 118 11.87 7.14 4.24
N ALA A 119 10.77 7.32 4.97
CA ALA A 119 9.52 7.88 4.44
C ALA A 119 9.71 9.29 3.88
N LEU A 120 10.42 10.17 4.59
CA LEU A 120 10.74 11.50 4.07
C LEU A 120 11.63 11.41 2.83
N ARG A 121 12.64 10.54 2.83
CA ARG A 121 13.48 10.34 1.65
C ARG A 121 12.66 9.86 0.45
N LYS A 122 11.65 8.99 0.63
CA LYS A 122 10.72 8.58 -0.45
C LYS A 122 9.86 9.75 -0.93
N LEU A 123 9.37 10.60 -0.02
CA LEU A 123 8.68 11.84 -0.39
C LEU A 123 9.57 12.75 -1.23
N LEU A 124 10.84 12.93 -0.84
CA LEU A 124 11.81 13.69 -1.60
C LEU A 124 12.13 13.04 -2.95
N CYS A 125 12.14 11.71 -3.04
CA CYS A 125 12.23 11.01 -4.32
C CYS A 125 11.04 11.35 -5.23
N ALA A 126 9.80 11.31 -4.72
CA ALA A 126 8.62 11.70 -5.49
C ALA A 126 8.72 13.16 -5.99
N ILE A 127 9.00 14.10 -5.09
CA ILE A 127 9.13 15.54 -5.41
C ILE A 127 10.21 15.81 -6.46
N HIS A 128 11.33 15.08 -6.43
CA HIS A 128 12.44 15.28 -7.36
C HIS A 128 12.48 14.26 -8.49
N SER A 129 11.36 13.55 -8.73
CA SER A 129 11.21 12.55 -9.79
C SER A 129 12.34 11.51 -9.82
N LYS A 130 12.77 11.06 -8.63
CA LYS A 130 13.70 9.94 -8.48
C LYS A 130 12.94 8.66 -8.19
N ASN A 131 13.54 7.54 -8.59
CA ASN A 131 12.99 6.22 -8.29
C ASN A 131 13.03 5.94 -6.79
N TYR A 132 11.94 5.38 -6.28
CA TYR A 132 11.82 4.80 -4.95
C TYR A 132 10.91 3.57 -5.04
N ARG A 133 10.82 2.81 -3.95
CA ARG A 133 9.95 1.63 -3.85
C ARG A 133 9.13 1.68 -2.58
N ILE A 134 7.95 1.09 -2.65
CA ILE A 134 7.10 0.80 -1.50
C ILE A 134 7.04 -0.72 -1.40
N GLU A 135 7.49 -1.28 -0.30
CA GLU A 135 7.58 -2.72 -0.08
C GLU A 135 6.54 -3.20 0.96
N THR A 136 6.06 -2.31 1.84
CA THR A 136 5.05 -2.64 2.87
C THR A 136 3.93 -1.59 2.95
N ALA A 137 2.82 -1.98 3.57
CA ALA A 137 1.69 -1.08 3.84
C ALA A 137 2.08 0.07 4.80
N ASP A 138 2.91 -0.22 5.81
CA ASP A 138 3.40 0.79 6.76
C ASP A 138 4.24 1.87 6.08
N GLU A 139 5.09 1.50 5.13
CA GLU A 139 5.85 2.48 4.34
C GLU A 139 4.93 3.40 3.53
N LEU A 140 3.87 2.85 2.93
CA LEU A 140 2.88 3.64 2.20
C LEU A 140 2.11 4.57 3.15
N LYS A 141 1.74 4.08 4.33
CA LYS A 141 1.04 4.86 5.36
C LYS A 141 1.88 6.04 5.82
N SER A 142 3.15 5.82 6.16
CA SER A 142 4.08 6.88 6.57
C SER A 142 4.35 7.88 5.46
N LEU A 143 4.58 7.42 4.22
CA LEU A 143 4.73 8.31 3.07
C LEU A 143 3.48 9.17 2.84
N THR A 144 2.28 8.56 2.91
CA THR A 144 1.01 9.27 2.73
C THR A 144 0.80 10.31 3.83
N ARG A 145 1.13 9.99 5.08
CA ARG A 145 1.05 10.93 6.21
C ARG A 145 1.97 12.14 6.01
N LEU A 146 3.22 11.92 5.61
CA LEU A 146 4.14 13.01 5.33
C LEU A 146 3.71 13.83 4.11
N ALA A 147 3.23 13.18 3.05
CA ALA A 147 2.72 13.84 1.86
C ALA A 147 1.49 14.72 2.18
N ASP A 148 0.59 14.25 3.04
CA ASP A 148 -0.55 15.02 3.51
C ASP A 148 -0.10 16.25 4.31
N TYR A 149 0.77 16.04 5.30
CA TYR A 149 1.30 17.12 6.13
C TYR A 149 2.03 18.20 5.32
N TYR A 150 2.89 17.79 4.37
CA TYR A 150 3.61 18.71 3.49
C TYR A 150 2.83 19.07 2.22
N CYS A 151 1.52 18.78 2.15
CA CYS A 151 0.63 19.10 1.02
C CYS A 151 1.22 18.73 -0.35
N ALA A 152 1.61 17.46 -0.48
CA ALA A 152 2.33 16.86 -1.61
C ALA A 152 1.70 15.51 -2.04
N LEU A 153 0.44 15.24 -1.69
CA LEU A 153 -0.29 14.04 -2.11
C LEU A 153 -0.31 13.86 -3.65
N PRO A 154 -0.54 14.91 -4.46
CA PRO A 154 -0.62 14.74 -5.93
C PRO A 154 0.67 14.20 -6.55
N VAL A 155 1.85 14.70 -6.13
CA VAL A 155 3.12 14.21 -6.68
C VAL A 155 3.40 12.77 -6.25
N VAL A 156 3.05 12.40 -5.01
CA VAL A 156 3.20 11.02 -4.55
C VAL A 156 2.31 10.09 -5.35
N SER A 157 1.04 10.46 -5.57
CA SER A 157 0.11 9.70 -6.41
C SER A 157 0.66 9.50 -7.82
N ALA A 158 1.14 10.57 -8.46
CA ALA A 158 1.68 10.51 -9.82
C ALA A 158 2.88 9.57 -9.97
N THR A 159 3.72 9.42 -8.93
CA THR A 159 4.90 8.54 -8.97
C THR A 159 4.64 7.15 -8.39
N LEU A 160 3.50 6.93 -7.74
CA LEU A 160 3.24 5.73 -6.94
C LEU A 160 3.15 4.46 -7.78
N THR A 161 2.60 4.50 -8.99
CA THR A 161 2.56 3.33 -9.88
C THR A 161 3.97 2.76 -10.12
N GLY A 162 4.96 3.63 -10.37
CA GLY A 162 6.35 3.21 -10.51
C GLY A 162 6.95 2.68 -9.22
N ALA A 163 6.58 3.24 -8.07
CA ALA A 163 7.06 2.81 -6.76
C ALA A 163 6.45 1.49 -6.27
N LEU A 164 5.24 1.17 -6.73
CA LEU A 164 4.54 -0.10 -6.46
C LEU A 164 4.96 -1.23 -7.41
N PHE A 165 5.67 -0.92 -8.50
CA PHE A 165 6.09 -1.91 -9.48
C PHE A 165 6.95 -3.01 -8.83
N LYS A 166 6.44 -4.26 -8.85
CA LYS A 166 7.06 -5.44 -8.21
C LYS A 166 7.27 -5.31 -6.70
N SER A 167 6.48 -4.47 -6.04
CA SER A 167 6.42 -4.36 -4.57
C SER A 167 6.19 -5.73 -3.93
N SER A 168 6.82 -6.01 -2.79
CA SER A 168 6.49 -7.18 -1.97
C SER A 168 5.08 -7.14 -1.37
N MET A 169 4.44 -5.97 -1.30
CA MET A 169 3.09 -5.83 -0.72
C MET A 169 2.02 -6.62 -1.49
N PHE A 170 2.28 -6.91 -2.78
CA PHE A 170 1.40 -7.70 -3.65
C PHE A 170 2.00 -9.07 -4.02
N LYS A 171 2.99 -9.55 -3.26
CA LYS A 171 3.55 -10.89 -3.46
C LYS A 171 3.07 -11.80 -2.36
N ASP A 172 2.91 -13.05 -2.75
CA ASP A 172 2.69 -14.15 -1.83
C ASP A 172 3.94 -14.36 -0.98
N SER A 173 3.80 -14.18 0.33
CA SER A 173 4.87 -14.52 1.26
C SER A 173 4.66 -15.96 1.76
N PRO A 174 5.62 -16.88 1.57
CA PRO A 174 5.58 -18.17 2.24
C PRO A 174 5.83 -17.94 3.74
N THR A 175 4.79 -18.08 4.57
CA THR A 175 4.97 -18.06 6.02
C THR A 175 5.52 -19.39 6.51
N ILE A 176 6.17 -19.37 7.69
CA ILE A 176 6.74 -20.53 8.39
C ILE A 176 5.68 -21.62 8.68
N TYR A 177 4.39 -21.25 8.65
CA TYR A 177 3.25 -22.11 8.99
C TYR A 177 2.42 -22.57 7.78
N ASN A 178 2.95 -22.43 6.55
CA ASN A 178 2.26 -22.80 5.30
C ASN A 178 0.96 -22.01 5.02
N THR A 179 0.71 -20.88 5.66
CA THR A 179 -0.36 -19.96 5.22
C THR A 179 0.25 -18.94 4.26
N GLN A 180 -0.13 -19.02 2.99
CA GLN A 180 0.31 -18.05 1.98
C GLN A 180 -0.50 -16.77 2.19
N GLU A 181 0.16 -15.69 2.59
CA GLU A 181 -0.51 -14.42 2.89
C GLU A 181 0.04 -13.32 1.98
N CYS A 182 -0.88 -12.52 1.42
CA CYS A 182 -0.57 -11.30 0.70
C CYS A 182 -0.90 -10.11 1.62
N VAL A 183 0.08 -9.25 1.89
CA VAL A 183 -0.11 -8.10 2.81
C VAL A 183 -1.25 -7.20 2.34
N CYS A 184 -1.32 -6.91 1.02
CA CYS A 184 -2.40 -6.10 0.47
C CYS A 184 -3.79 -6.73 0.65
N HIS A 185 -3.86 -8.07 0.70
CA HIS A 185 -5.11 -8.80 0.92
C HIS A 185 -5.56 -8.71 2.38
N ASN A 186 -4.63 -8.69 3.34
CA ASN A 186 -4.93 -8.57 4.77
C ASN A 186 -5.24 -7.12 5.19
N ASP A 187 -4.51 -6.14 4.68
CA ASP A 187 -4.69 -4.73 5.05
C ASP A 187 -5.59 -3.95 4.06
N CYS A 188 -6.44 -4.67 3.32
CA CYS A 188 -7.14 -4.12 2.16
C CYS A 188 -8.03 -2.91 2.49
N ALA A 189 -8.71 -2.90 3.65
CA ALA A 189 -9.56 -1.78 4.07
C ALA A 189 -8.74 -0.51 4.37
N ALA A 190 -7.62 -0.66 5.08
CA ALA A 190 -6.72 0.47 5.38
C ALA A 190 -6.04 1.00 4.11
N LEU A 191 -5.58 0.11 3.24
CA LEU A 191 -4.98 0.47 1.96
C LEU A 191 -5.99 1.12 1.01
N LEU A 192 -7.26 0.71 1.05
CA LEU A 192 -8.33 1.35 0.26
C LEU A 192 -8.52 2.82 0.67
N LEU A 193 -8.49 3.12 1.97
CA LEU A 193 -8.53 4.51 2.46
C LEU A 193 -7.28 5.31 2.06
N LEU A 194 -6.10 4.71 2.14
CA LEU A 194 -4.87 5.37 1.68
C LEU A 194 -4.91 5.65 0.17
N ALA A 195 -5.38 4.69 -0.62
CA ALA A 195 -5.53 4.83 -2.06
C ALA A 195 -6.53 5.93 -2.42
N ARG A 196 -7.64 6.04 -1.68
CA ARG A 196 -8.62 7.13 -1.80
C ARG A 196 -7.99 8.48 -1.46
N LYS A 197 -7.27 8.58 -0.34
CA LYS A 197 -6.59 9.81 0.08
C LYS A 197 -5.54 10.28 -0.93
N LEU A 198 -4.79 9.33 -1.52
CA LEU A 198 -3.83 9.61 -2.57
C LEU A 198 -4.49 9.85 -3.94
N ARG A 199 -5.77 9.48 -4.11
CA ARG A 199 -6.45 9.41 -5.41
C ARG A 199 -5.70 8.57 -6.44
N HIS A 200 -5.16 7.44 -6.00
CA HIS A 200 -4.36 6.56 -6.86
C HIS A 200 -5.21 5.42 -7.43
N GLY A 201 -5.70 5.59 -8.65
CA GLY A 201 -6.68 4.69 -9.28
C GLY A 201 -6.28 3.21 -9.27
N ALA A 202 -5.07 2.87 -9.72
CA ALA A 202 -4.64 1.46 -9.79
C ALA A 202 -4.61 0.77 -8.41
N LEU A 203 -4.17 1.49 -7.37
CA LEU A 203 -4.15 0.93 -6.00
C LEU A 203 -5.57 0.84 -5.44
N PHE A 204 -6.41 1.83 -5.73
CA PHE A 204 -7.79 1.85 -5.28
C PHE A 204 -8.59 0.67 -5.86
N ARG A 205 -8.45 0.41 -7.16
CA ARG A 205 -9.04 -0.76 -7.82
C ARG A 205 -8.65 -2.06 -7.13
N GLU A 206 -7.35 -2.25 -6.94
CA GLU A 206 -6.78 -3.43 -6.30
C GLU A 206 -7.38 -3.65 -4.89
N CYS A 207 -7.37 -2.60 -4.05
CA CYS A 207 -7.87 -2.70 -2.67
C CYS A 207 -9.39 -2.86 -2.60
N LEU A 208 -10.13 -2.27 -3.54
CA LEU A 208 -11.59 -2.40 -3.62
C LEU A 208 -11.98 -3.83 -3.99
N ILE A 209 -11.26 -4.46 -4.93
CA ILE A 209 -11.48 -5.87 -5.32
C ILE A 209 -11.33 -6.77 -4.09
N TYR A 210 -10.24 -6.64 -3.32
CA TYR A 210 -10.06 -7.42 -2.10
C TYR A 210 -11.14 -7.16 -1.06
N THR A 211 -11.49 -5.88 -0.84
CA THR A 211 -12.50 -5.47 0.14
C THR A 211 -13.88 -6.07 -0.18
N VAL A 212 -14.33 -5.94 -1.42
CA VAL A 212 -15.64 -6.45 -1.87
C VAL A 212 -15.64 -7.98 -1.87
N GLY A 213 -14.59 -8.61 -2.40
CA GLY A 213 -14.46 -10.06 -2.50
C GLY A 213 -14.44 -10.80 -1.17
N ARG A 214 -14.07 -10.10 -0.09
CA ARG A 214 -13.95 -10.65 1.27
C ARG A 214 -14.90 -10.06 2.28
N TRP A 215 -15.81 -9.17 1.90
CA TRP A 215 -16.57 -8.32 2.82
C TRP A 215 -17.12 -9.02 4.07
N ASN A 216 -17.67 -10.22 3.92
CA ASN A 216 -18.23 -10.98 5.05
C ASN A 216 -17.17 -11.63 5.96
N SER A 217 -15.97 -11.88 5.43
CA SER A 217 -14.80 -12.38 6.17
C SER A 217 -13.94 -11.26 6.78
N LEU A 218 -14.16 -10.00 6.41
CA LEU A 218 -13.44 -8.87 7.00
C LEU A 218 -13.78 -8.75 8.50
N PRO A 219 -12.78 -8.40 9.35
CA PRO A 219 -13.03 -8.03 10.74
C PRO A 219 -14.04 -6.88 10.86
N ASP A 220 -14.80 -6.85 11.96
CA ASP A 220 -15.77 -5.76 12.22
C ASP A 220 -15.10 -4.39 12.21
N LEU A 221 -13.91 -4.28 12.81
CA LEU A 221 -13.14 -3.04 12.86
C LEU A 221 -12.84 -2.48 11.46
N GLU A 222 -12.43 -3.34 10.51
CA GLU A 222 -12.16 -2.91 9.14
C GLU A 222 -13.42 -2.47 8.41
N ARG A 223 -14.54 -3.20 8.60
CA ARG A 223 -15.83 -2.79 8.04
C ARG A 223 -16.29 -1.46 8.61
N ASP A 224 -16.08 -1.23 9.90
CA ASP A 224 -16.51 0.00 10.57
C ASP A 224 -15.71 1.21 10.08
N ILE A 225 -14.40 1.05 9.89
CA ILE A 225 -13.54 2.07 9.26
C ILE A 225 -14.06 2.46 7.86
N ILE A 226 -14.52 1.49 7.05
CA ILE A 226 -15.11 1.80 5.74
C ILE A 226 -16.46 2.51 5.90
N LYS A 227 -17.30 2.08 6.85
CA LYS A 227 -18.61 2.68 7.11
C LYS A 227 -18.53 4.13 7.59
N GLU A 228 -17.44 4.54 8.21
CA GLU A 228 -17.20 5.93 8.60
C GLU A 228 -17.14 6.87 7.38
N ASP A 229 -16.63 6.38 6.25
CA ASP A 229 -16.65 7.10 4.96
C ASP A 229 -17.91 6.73 4.16
N GLN A 230 -18.94 7.58 4.23
CA GLN A 230 -20.25 7.29 3.61
C GLN A 230 -20.20 7.12 2.09
N GLU A 231 -19.33 7.87 1.41
CA GLU A 231 -19.20 7.80 -0.05
C GLU A 231 -18.52 6.49 -0.44
N LEU A 232 -17.40 6.16 0.22
CA LEU A 232 -16.71 4.88 0.01
C LEU A 232 -17.61 3.69 0.37
N TYR A 233 -18.33 3.76 1.48
CA TYR A 233 -19.25 2.71 1.90
C TYR A 233 -20.38 2.51 0.89
N THR A 234 -20.92 3.59 0.32
CA THR A 234 -21.94 3.52 -0.73
C THR A 234 -21.41 2.80 -1.96
N LEU A 235 -20.21 3.15 -2.41
CA LEU A 235 -19.54 2.47 -3.52
C LEU A 235 -19.33 0.98 -3.23
N VAL A 236 -18.80 0.62 -2.06
CA VAL A 236 -18.61 -0.78 -1.66
C VAL A 236 -19.94 -1.54 -1.67
N ARG A 237 -21.04 -0.94 -1.18
CA ARG A 237 -22.38 -1.55 -1.22
C ARG A 237 -22.89 -1.76 -2.64
N ILE A 238 -22.67 -0.80 -3.54
CA ILE A 238 -23.04 -0.94 -4.96
C ILE A 238 -22.29 -2.13 -5.55
N LYS A 239 -20.97 -2.22 -5.36
CA LYS A 239 -20.17 -3.33 -5.87
C LYS A 239 -20.53 -4.68 -5.25
N LEU A 240 -20.84 -4.72 -3.96
CA LEU A 240 -21.37 -5.91 -3.30
C LEU A 240 -22.72 -6.35 -3.88
N SER A 241 -23.59 -5.39 -4.22
CA SER A 241 -24.89 -5.71 -4.82
C SER A 241 -24.74 -6.40 -6.18
N PHE A 242 -23.80 -5.93 -7.02
CA PHE A 242 -23.47 -6.59 -8.28
C PHE A 242 -22.91 -8.00 -8.05
N LEU A 243 -21.97 -8.16 -7.11
CA LEU A 243 -21.42 -9.48 -6.77
C LEU A 243 -22.53 -10.45 -6.32
N TYR A 244 -23.42 -10.00 -5.43
CA TYR A 244 -24.52 -10.83 -4.90
C TYR A 244 -25.58 -11.15 -5.95
N GLU A 245 -25.87 -10.22 -6.86
CA GLU A 245 -26.76 -10.49 -7.99
C GLU A 245 -26.18 -11.55 -8.91
N THR A 246 -24.90 -11.44 -9.28
CA THR A 246 -24.21 -12.43 -10.12
C THR A 246 -24.14 -13.79 -9.42
N LEU A 247 -23.83 -13.82 -8.12
CA LEU A 247 -23.87 -15.04 -7.30
C LEU A 247 -25.26 -15.68 -7.32
N ALA A 248 -26.32 -14.92 -7.08
CA ALA A 248 -27.69 -15.43 -7.07
C ALA A 248 -28.12 -15.99 -8.43
N LYS A 249 -27.78 -15.29 -9.53
CA LYS A 249 -27.99 -15.76 -10.90
C LYS A 249 -27.26 -17.08 -11.15
N THR A 250 -26.00 -17.16 -10.76
CA THR A 250 -25.17 -18.37 -10.93
C THR A 250 -25.74 -19.55 -10.14
N GLN A 251 -26.13 -19.33 -8.89
CA GLN A 251 -26.76 -20.36 -8.05
C GLN A 251 -28.09 -20.84 -8.64
N GLY A 252 -28.92 -19.92 -9.14
CA GLY A 252 -30.18 -20.25 -9.81
C GLY A 252 -29.97 -21.07 -11.07
N ALA A 253 -29.02 -20.67 -11.93
CA ALA A 253 -28.66 -21.40 -13.14
C ALA A 253 -28.08 -22.79 -12.82
N LEU A 254 -27.24 -22.90 -11.78
CA LEU A 254 -26.68 -24.17 -11.33
C LEU A 254 -27.78 -25.11 -10.81
N LEU A 255 -28.73 -24.59 -10.03
CA LEU A 255 -29.87 -25.37 -9.54
C LEU A 255 -30.76 -25.86 -10.69
N SER A 256 -31.04 -25.01 -11.69
CA SER A 256 -31.80 -25.42 -12.88
C SER A 256 -31.08 -26.55 -13.63
N ALA A 257 -29.76 -26.38 -13.86
CA ALA A 257 -28.95 -27.37 -14.54
C ALA A 257 -28.90 -28.71 -13.77
N LEU A 258 -28.94 -28.70 -12.44
CA LEU A 258 -29.05 -29.92 -11.63
C LEU A 258 -30.42 -30.59 -11.77
N CYS A 259 -31.50 -29.81 -11.70
CA CYS A 259 -32.87 -30.32 -11.85
C CYS A 259 -33.12 -30.92 -13.23
N GLU A 260 -32.45 -30.40 -14.24
CA GLU A 260 -32.50 -30.89 -15.63
C GLU A 260 -31.46 -32.00 -15.90
N GLU A 261 -30.75 -32.47 -14.88
CA GLU A 261 -29.70 -33.51 -14.97
C GLU A 261 -28.57 -33.16 -15.96
N LYS A 262 -28.37 -31.87 -16.24
CA LYS A 262 -27.28 -31.34 -17.07
C LYS A 262 -25.95 -31.27 -16.30
N VAL A 263 -26.02 -31.23 -14.98
CA VAL A 263 -24.89 -31.29 -14.04
C VAL A 263 -25.15 -32.40 -13.02
N GLU A 264 -24.13 -33.16 -12.66
CA GLU A 264 -24.26 -34.27 -11.70
C GLU A 264 -24.07 -33.78 -10.25
N LEU A 265 -25.03 -34.09 -9.36
CA LEU A 265 -25.07 -33.59 -7.98
C LEU A 265 -23.83 -33.96 -7.14
N TYR A 266 -23.27 -35.16 -7.32
CA TYR A 266 -22.13 -35.62 -6.52
C TYR A 266 -20.88 -34.75 -6.74
N LYS A 267 -20.71 -34.19 -7.95
CA LYS A 267 -19.61 -33.26 -8.25
C LYS A 267 -19.69 -31.99 -7.40
N ILE A 268 -20.89 -31.47 -7.16
CA ILE A 268 -21.10 -30.31 -6.31
C ILE A 268 -20.86 -30.65 -4.84
N VAL A 269 -21.28 -31.83 -4.39
CA VAL A 269 -21.09 -32.29 -3.01
C VAL A 269 -19.61 -32.49 -2.69
N GLU A 270 -18.82 -33.03 -3.62
CA GLU A 270 -17.36 -33.15 -3.47
C GLU A 270 -16.67 -31.78 -3.41
N CYS A 271 -17.22 -30.77 -4.11
CA CYS A 271 -16.68 -29.41 -4.13
C CYS A 271 -17.16 -28.51 -2.97
N ASN A 272 -18.16 -28.94 -2.19
CA ASN A 272 -18.79 -28.13 -1.15
C ASN A 272 -18.02 -28.26 0.17
N TYR A 273 -16.96 -27.48 0.31
CA TYR A 273 -16.33 -27.26 1.61
C TYR A 273 -17.27 -26.42 2.48
N SER A 274 -17.60 -26.94 3.67
CA SER A 274 -18.58 -26.40 4.63
C SER A 274 -18.19 -25.04 5.23
N SER A 275 -18.07 -24.01 4.40
CA SER A 275 -17.92 -22.62 4.82
C SER A 275 -19.25 -21.91 4.65
N ARG A 276 -19.81 -21.41 5.76
CA ARG A 276 -21.03 -20.57 5.77
C ARG A 276 -20.78 -19.17 5.21
N LEU A 277 -19.55 -18.85 4.82
CA LEU A 277 -19.17 -17.56 4.28
C LEU A 277 -19.35 -17.56 2.76
N ILE A 278 -19.63 -16.40 2.19
CA ILE A 278 -19.76 -16.22 0.72
C ILE A 278 -18.51 -16.71 -0.01
N GLY A 279 -17.34 -16.51 0.58
CA GLY A 279 -16.06 -17.04 0.09
C GLY A 279 -16.04 -18.56 -0.07
N GLY A 280 -16.85 -19.33 0.66
CA GLY A 280 -16.94 -20.78 0.48
C GLY A 280 -17.44 -21.21 -0.89
N SER A 281 -18.24 -20.37 -1.54
CA SER A 281 -18.77 -20.68 -2.88
C SER A 281 -17.74 -20.50 -4.00
N VAL A 282 -16.70 -19.68 -3.81
CA VAL A 282 -15.70 -19.44 -4.88
C VAL A 282 -14.85 -20.70 -5.13
N SER A 283 -14.48 -21.43 -4.08
CA SER A 283 -13.77 -22.70 -4.21
C SER A 283 -14.63 -23.75 -4.92
N MET A 284 -15.93 -23.80 -4.62
CA MET A 284 -16.88 -24.69 -5.29
C MET A 284 -16.95 -24.39 -6.79
N TYR A 285 -17.09 -23.12 -7.17
CA TYR A 285 -17.12 -22.72 -8.58
C TYR A 285 -15.79 -23.02 -9.29
N ARG A 286 -14.65 -22.79 -8.64
CA ARG A 286 -13.34 -23.13 -9.20
C ARG A 286 -13.20 -24.62 -9.44
N ALA A 287 -13.61 -25.44 -8.48
CA ALA A 287 -13.56 -26.89 -8.61
C ALA A 287 -14.47 -27.37 -9.75
N LEU A 288 -15.68 -26.81 -9.88
CA LEU A 288 -16.56 -27.07 -11.02
C LEU A 288 -15.92 -26.67 -12.36
N CYS A 289 -15.18 -25.56 -12.43
CA CYS A 289 -14.44 -25.16 -13.63
C CYS A 289 -13.30 -26.11 -14.01
N ASN A 290 -12.64 -26.71 -13.03
CA ASN A 290 -11.50 -27.58 -13.25
C ASN A 290 -11.92 -29.00 -13.68
N GLU A 291 -13.19 -29.35 -13.54
CA GLU A 291 -13.74 -30.62 -14.02
C GLU A 291 -13.77 -30.68 -15.54
N HIS A 292 -13.35 -31.81 -16.14
CA HIS A 292 -13.37 -32.01 -17.59
C HIS A 292 -14.76 -31.84 -18.22
N SER A 293 -15.84 -32.01 -17.44
CA SER A 293 -17.20 -31.77 -17.91
C SER A 293 -17.54 -30.29 -18.09
N PHE A 294 -16.75 -29.36 -17.53
CA PHE A 294 -17.01 -27.94 -17.63
C PHE A 294 -16.86 -27.42 -19.07
N ASP A 295 -15.89 -27.94 -19.83
CA ASP A 295 -15.75 -27.61 -21.25
C ASP A 295 -17.08 -27.86 -22.00
N SER A 296 -17.73 -28.99 -21.69
CA SER A 296 -19.04 -29.32 -22.25
C SER A 296 -20.19 -28.44 -21.75
N LEU A 297 -20.06 -27.81 -20.57
CA LEU A 297 -21.02 -26.83 -20.05
C LEU A 297 -20.90 -25.49 -20.79
N SER A 298 -19.67 -25.07 -21.09
CA SER A 298 -19.40 -23.82 -21.81
C SER A 298 -19.74 -23.87 -23.30
N GLU A 299 -19.65 -25.05 -23.92
CA GLU A 299 -19.89 -25.23 -25.37
C GLU A 299 -21.36 -25.46 -25.73
N LYS A 300 -22.14 -26.11 -24.86
CA LYS A 300 -23.56 -26.39 -25.13
C LYS A 300 -24.40 -25.13 -24.88
N GLU A 301 -25.18 -24.73 -25.88
CA GLU A 301 -26.02 -23.54 -25.83
C GLU A 301 -26.99 -23.51 -24.63
N GLU A 302 -27.43 -24.68 -24.18
CA GLU A 302 -28.33 -24.85 -23.03
C GLU A 302 -27.68 -24.65 -21.65
N THR A 303 -26.35 -24.74 -21.54
CA THR A 303 -25.59 -24.59 -20.28
C THR A 303 -24.57 -23.47 -20.34
N LYS A 304 -24.42 -22.85 -21.51
CA LYS A 304 -23.47 -21.77 -21.77
C LYS A 304 -23.65 -20.60 -20.81
N GLU A 305 -24.88 -20.22 -20.51
CA GLU A 305 -25.17 -19.14 -19.54
C GLU A 305 -24.58 -19.44 -18.16
N LEU A 306 -24.70 -20.68 -17.68
CA LEU A 306 -24.10 -21.11 -16.41
C LEU A 306 -22.57 -21.05 -16.48
N GLY A 307 -21.97 -21.52 -17.58
CA GLY A 307 -20.54 -21.45 -17.82
C GLY A 307 -20.03 -20.00 -17.78
N ASP A 308 -20.67 -19.11 -18.53
CA ASP A 308 -20.33 -17.69 -18.62
C ASP A 308 -20.45 -16.99 -17.26
N LEU A 309 -21.50 -17.29 -16.48
CA LEU A 309 -21.70 -16.76 -15.13
C LEU A 309 -20.60 -17.23 -14.16
N ILE A 310 -20.25 -18.52 -14.19
CA ILE A 310 -19.17 -19.06 -13.35
C ILE A 310 -17.83 -18.42 -13.72
N LEU A 311 -17.51 -18.33 -15.02
CA LEU A 311 -16.28 -17.68 -15.49
C LEU A 311 -16.24 -16.21 -15.09
N SER A 312 -17.38 -15.50 -15.16
CA SER A 312 -17.49 -14.12 -14.71
C SER A 312 -17.18 -13.98 -13.22
N LEU A 313 -17.63 -14.92 -12.37
CA LEU A 313 -17.34 -14.89 -10.93
C LEU A 313 -15.88 -15.21 -10.61
N LEU A 314 -15.23 -16.06 -11.41
CA LEU A 314 -13.85 -16.50 -11.21
C LEU A 314 -12.81 -15.60 -11.89
N LYS A 315 -13.26 -14.57 -12.62
CA LYS A 315 -12.39 -13.58 -13.26
C LYS A 315 -11.51 -12.90 -12.23
N ASN A 316 -10.21 -12.81 -12.53
CA ASN A 316 -9.24 -12.04 -11.75
C ASN A 316 -9.03 -10.68 -12.42
N ASN A 317 -9.43 -9.60 -11.73
CA ASN A 317 -9.29 -8.21 -12.20
C ASN A 317 -8.13 -7.44 -11.54
N LEU A 318 -7.22 -8.13 -10.84
CA LEU A 318 -6.05 -7.51 -10.20
C LEU A 318 -5.03 -7.04 -11.24
N ALA A 319 -4.32 -5.95 -10.95
CA ALA A 319 -3.40 -5.30 -11.88
C ALA A 319 -2.01 -4.99 -11.29
N LEU A 320 -1.89 -4.87 -9.97
CA LEU A 320 -0.62 -4.49 -9.31
C LEU A 320 0.21 -5.69 -8.84
N GLY A 321 -0.44 -6.81 -8.53
CA GLY A 321 0.22 -8.09 -8.26
C GLY A 321 -0.76 -9.26 -8.35
N CYS A 322 -0.28 -10.47 -8.08
CA CYS A 322 -1.07 -11.71 -8.14
C CYS A 322 -1.87 -11.92 -9.46
N ILE A 323 -1.39 -11.36 -10.58
CA ILE A 323 -2.04 -11.40 -11.91
C ILE A 323 -2.21 -12.84 -12.44
N GLY A 324 -1.44 -13.80 -11.89
CA GLY A 324 -1.54 -15.23 -12.23
C GLY A 324 -2.22 -16.10 -11.17
N GLU A 325 -2.76 -15.49 -10.11
CA GLU A 325 -3.44 -16.25 -9.06
C GLU A 325 -4.92 -16.45 -9.37
N ASP A 326 -5.45 -17.60 -8.96
CA ASP A 326 -6.82 -18.02 -9.23
C ASP A 326 -7.70 -17.87 -7.98
N SER A 327 -8.79 -17.11 -8.09
CA SER A 327 -9.85 -17.11 -7.06
C SER A 327 -10.36 -18.52 -6.79
N GLY A 328 -10.48 -18.95 -5.54
CA GLY A 328 -11.04 -20.27 -5.23
C GLY A 328 -10.08 -21.44 -5.38
N LYS A 329 -8.80 -21.22 -5.71
CA LYS A 329 -7.80 -22.29 -5.73
C LYS A 329 -7.51 -22.76 -4.31
N GLY A 330 -7.67 -24.06 -4.05
CA GLY A 330 -7.34 -24.67 -2.76
C GLY A 330 -5.89 -24.43 -2.37
N ASP A 331 -5.64 -24.16 -1.10
CA ASP A 331 -4.33 -23.79 -0.53
C ASP A 331 -3.72 -22.48 -1.12
N GLY A 332 -4.50 -21.72 -1.91
CA GLY A 332 -4.11 -20.43 -2.47
C GLY A 332 -4.51 -19.25 -1.60
N VAL A 333 -3.84 -18.10 -1.75
CA VAL A 333 -4.11 -16.86 -1.00
C VAL A 333 -5.57 -16.39 -1.15
N PHE A 334 -6.16 -16.66 -2.31
CA PHE A 334 -7.52 -16.25 -2.67
C PHE A 334 -8.54 -17.40 -2.64
N GLU A 335 -8.28 -18.46 -1.88
CA GLU A 335 -9.18 -19.62 -1.77
C GLU A 335 -10.62 -19.20 -1.43
N TYR A 336 -10.80 -18.20 -0.58
CA TYR A 336 -12.13 -17.72 -0.16
C TYR A 336 -12.45 -16.30 -0.63
N THR A 337 -11.81 -15.84 -1.72
CA THR A 337 -11.92 -14.45 -2.19
C THR A 337 -12.34 -14.39 -3.66
N PHE A 338 -13.43 -13.66 -3.95
CA PHE A 338 -13.78 -13.27 -5.31
C PHE A 338 -12.91 -12.10 -5.79
N LEU A 339 -12.38 -12.18 -7.01
CA LEU A 339 -11.53 -11.13 -7.60
C LEU A 339 -12.18 -10.44 -8.82
N CYS A 340 -13.46 -10.69 -9.05
CA CYS A 340 -14.20 -10.27 -10.24
C CYS A 340 -14.84 -8.89 -10.15
N THR A 341 -14.58 -8.14 -9.07
CA THR A 341 -15.12 -6.77 -8.95
C THR A 341 -14.52 -5.88 -10.03
N GLU A 342 -15.34 -5.04 -10.65
CA GLU A 342 -14.93 -4.07 -11.66
C GLU A 342 -15.31 -2.67 -11.22
N ILE A 343 -14.46 -1.70 -11.53
CA ILE A 343 -14.72 -0.29 -11.30
C ILE A 343 -14.08 0.56 -12.40
N GLU A 344 -14.89 1.36 -13.05
CA GLU A 344 -14.50 2.29 -14.10
C GLU A 344 -13.92 3.59 -13.51
N ASP A 345 -13.21 4.36 -14.33
CA ASP A 345 -12.54 5.60 -13.88
C ASP A 345 -13.56 6.67 -13.40
N ASP A 346 -14.75 6.69 -13.99
CA ASP A 346 -15.84 7.63 -13.66
C ASP A 346 -16.62 7.25 -12.38
N GLU A 347 -16.38 6.06 -11.84
CA GLU A 347 -16.95 5.59 -10.58
C GLU A 347 -16.07 5.88 -9.35
N PHE A 348 -14.89 6.48 -9.56
CA PHE A 348 -14.04 6.87 -8.45
C PHE A 348 -14.69 7.94 -7.59
N PRO A 349 -14.51 7.90 -6.26
CA PRO A 349 -15.09 8.88 -5.35
C PRO A 349 -14.23 10.15 -5.25
N TRP A 350 -13.68 10.58 -6.38
CA TRP A 350 -12.96 11.85 -6.52
C TRP A 350 -13.00 12.30 -7.98
N ASP A 351 -12.84 13.60 -8.18
CA ASP A 351 -12.73 14.18 -9.51
C ASP A 351 -11.33 13.91 -10.09
N LEU A 352 -11.30 13.35 -11.30
CA LEU A 352 -10.07 13.08 -12.06
C LEU A 352 -9.46 14.35 -12.69
N GLU A 353 -10.26 15.41 -12.84
CA GLU A 353 -9.81 16.69 -13.41
C GLU A 353 -9.26 17.64 -12.33
N GLU A 354 -9.53 17.39 -11.05
CA GLU A 354 -9.00 18.18 -9.94
C GLU A 354 -7.51 17.87 -9.77
N MET A 355 -6.65 18.90 -9.88
CA MET A 355 -5.19 18.77 -9.82
C MET A 355 -4.56 19.21 -8.49
N ASP A 356 -5.29 19.97 -7.68
CA ASP A 356 -4.79 20.67 -6.47
C ASP A 356 -5.49 20.19 -5.18
N TRP A 357 -5.67 18.87 -5.04
CA TRP A 357 -6.34 18.27 -3.89
C TRP A 357 -5.46 18.05 -2.65
#